data_AF-A0AA92U8V5-F1
#
_entry.id   AF-A0AA92U8V5-F1
#
_cell.length_a   1.000
_cell.length_b   1.000
_cell.length_c   1.000
_cell.angle_alpha   90.00
_cell.angle_beta   90.00
_cell.angle_gamma   90.00
#
_symmetry.space_group_name_H-M   'P 1'
#
loop_
_entity.id
_entity.type
_entity.pdbx_description
1 polymer ?
#
loop_
_entity_poly.entity_id
_entity_poly.type
_entity_poly.pdbx_seq_one_letter_code
_entity_poly.pdbx_strand_id
1 'polypeptide(L)'
;MVTKEVIAQLIFWLFTAGSDTYTVQTQTGPVTIQRAEFDKNKALQDSVNKIASTVVNSDKITNMSLCYKDANHQEVTIQINKKQMTGLIKEIDDSTSCYDIPRVTVQIVSPTLEAKSVQWKVRYEGKVRPMKMNDIAFLTLIDHRDISFRKGDVLICDIQLLETIELDGSVKQKYIITKVYDWPHYHRLEETKEQDLFE
;
A
#
# COMPACT_ATOMS: atom_id res chain seq x y z
N MET A 1 4.56 23.40 26.36
CA MET A 1 3.28 23.13 25.66
C MET A 1 3.37 23.70 24.26
N VAL A 2 3.07 22.92 23.22
CA VAL A 2 3.08 23.40 21.83
C VAL A 2 1.79 24.18 21.57
N THR A 3 1.89 25.42 21.09
CA THR A 3 0.73 26.27 20.81
C THR A 3 0.19 26.02 19.40
N LYS A 4 -1.07 26.40 19.14
CA LYS A 4 -1.68 26.34 17.80
C LYS A 4 -0.87 27.14 16.77
N GLU A 5 -0.30 28.26 17.21
CA GLU A 5 0.58 29.10 16.39
C GLU A 5 1.84 28.37 15.96
N VAL A 6 2.52 27.66 16.87
CA VAL A 6 3.71 26.85 16.54
C VAL A 6 3.37 25.77 15.52
N ILE A 7 2.21 25.11 15.66
CA ILE A 7 1.73 24.10 14.71
C ILE A 7 1.45 24.73 13.35
N ALA A 8 0.78 25.88 13.33
CA ALA A 8 0.43 26.57 12.09
C ALA A 8 1.65 27.05 11.32
N GLN A 9 2.65 27.61 12.02
CA GLN A 9 3.92 27.99 11.45
C GLN A 9 4.71 26.78 10.94
N LEU A 10 4.66 25.63 11.62
CA LEU A 10 5.29 24.40 11.16
C LEU A 10 4.63 23.87 9.87
N ILE A 11 3.30 23.87 9.79
CA ILE A 11 2.55 23.48 8.58
C ILE A 11 2.91 24.43 7.43
N PHE A 12 2.88 25.74 7.67
CA PHE A 12 3.27 26.73 6.67
C PHE A 12 4.71 26.49 6.19
N TRP A 13 5.63 26.24 7.10
CA TRP A 13 7.02 25.94 6.77
C TRP A 13 7.11 24.66 5.93
N LEU A 14 6.41 23.56 6.27
CA LEU A 14 6.36 22.32 5.48
C LEU A 14 5.89 22.53 4.03
N PHE A 15 4.92 23.42 3.83
CA PHE A 15 4.32 23.71 2.53
C PHE A 15 4.96 24.89 1.78
N THR A 16 6.09 25.40 2.26
CA THR A 16 6.86 26.44 1.57
C THR A 16 8.34 26.05 1.39
N ALA A 17 8.93 26.42 0.26
CA ALA A 17 10.34 26.15 -0.07
C ALA A 17 11.33 27.15 0.57
N GLY A 18 10.93 27.85 1.64
CA GLY A 18 11.61 29.08 2.09
C GLY A 18 12.88 28.89 2.92
N SER A 19 12.96 27.89 3.80
CA SER A 19 14.14 27.65 4.65
C SER A 19 14.35 26.17 4.96
N ASP A 20 15.62 25.76 5.06
CA ASP A 20 16.00 24.39 5.42
C ASP A 20 15.90 24.10 6.91
N THR A 21 15.64 25.12 7.72
CA THR A 21 15.49 24.97 9.17
C THR A 21 14.30 25.75 9.69
N TYR A 22 13.66 25.21 10.73
CA TYR A 22 12.63 25.87 11.50
C TYR A 22 12.95 25.78 12.99
N THR A 23 12.91 26.90 13.71
CA THR A 23 13.25 26.94 15.14
C THR A 23 12.01 27.21 15.97
N VAL A 24 11.73 26.29 16.91
CA VAL A 24 10.63 26.39 17.87
C VAL A 24 11.19 26.77 19.23
N GLN A 25 10.61 27.79 19.86
CA GLN A 25 10.91 28.10 21.24
C GLN A 25 10.14 27.16 22.16
N THR A 26 10.86 26.38 22.98
CA THR A 26 10.26 25.46 23.96
C THR A 26 10.61 25.90 25.39
N GLN A 27 9.96 25.29 26.39
CA GLN A 27 10.25 25.55 27.81
C GLN A 27 11.68 25.16 28.21
N THR A 28 12.31 24.24 27.46
CA THR A 28 13.66 23.74 27.69
C THR A 28 14.72 24.45 26.83
N GLY A 29 14.32 25.45 26.04
CA GLY A 29 15.18 26.19 25.11
C GLY A 29 14.74 26.09 23.64
N PRO A 30 15.46 26.74 22.71
CA PRO A 30 15.18 26.65 21.28
C PRO A 30 15.48 25.25 20.75
N VAL A 31 14.55 24.71 19.97
CA VAL A 31 14.71 23.45 19.23
C VAL A 31 14.71 23.79 17.74
N THR A 32 15.78 23.46 17.04
CA THR A 32 15.89 23.63 15.59
C THR A 32 15.61 22.31 14.91
N ILE A 33 14.66 22.32 13.98
CA ILE A 33 14.28 21.18 13.15
C ILE A 33 14.85 21.41 11.75
N GLN A 34 15.54 20.41 11.21
CA GLN A 34 16.12 20.48 9.86
C GLN A 34 15.19 19.83 8.83
N ARG A 35 15.11 20.41 7.63
CA ARG A 35 14.38 19.84 6.49
C ARG A 35 14.88 18.45 6.12
N ALA A 36 16.17 18.19 6.28
CA ALA A 36 16.76 16.86 6.14
C ALA A 36 16.16 15.80 7.09
N GLU A 37 15.64 16.21 8.26
CA GLU A 37 14.94 15.30 9.18
C GLU A 37 13.55 14.94 8.66
N PHE A 38 12.88 15.86 7.96
CA PHE A 38 11.64 15.59 7.22
C PHE A 38 11.88 14.74 5.99
N ASP A 39 13.00 14.97 5.30
CA ASP A 39 13.41 14.17 4.15
C ASP A 39 13.71 12.70 4.53
N LYS A 40 13.90 12.39 5.83
CA LYS A 40 13.99 11.01 6.33
C LYS A 40 12.63 10.37 6.60
N ASN A 41 11.56 11.17 6.73
CA ASN A 41 10.20 10.69 7.01
C ASN A 41 9.37 10.61 5.72
N LYS A 42 9.35 9.43 5.10
CA LYS A 42 8.67 9.21 3.81
C LYS A 42 7.16 9.45 3.88
N ALA A 43 6.44 8.92 4.87
CA ALA A 43 4.98 9.14 4.94
C ALA A 43 4.60 10.62 5.09
N LEU A 44 5.42 11.40 5.79
CA LEU A 44 5.22 12.83 5.90
C LEU A 44 5.49 13.52 4.55
N GLN A 45 6.55 13.13 3.84
CA GLN A 45 6.78 13.61 2.47
C GLN A 45 5.65 13.23 1.51
N ASP A 46 5.19 11.99 1.53
CA ASP A 46 4.09 11.51 0.69
C ASP A 46 2.82 12.32 0.95
N SER A 47 2.53 12.57 2.23
CA SER A 47 1.38 13.38 2.65
C SER A 47 1.50 14.82 2.15
N VAL A 48 2.65 15.46 2.37
CA VAL A 48 2.92 16.83 1.92
C VAL A 48 2.89 16.92 0.39
N ASN A 49 3.49 15.96 -0.32
CA ASN A 49 3.53 15.91 -1.78
C ASN A 49 2.16 15.63 -2.40
N LYS A 50 1.36 14.73 -1.81
CA LYS A 50 -0.01 14.47 -2.27
C LYS A 50 -0.89 15.70 -2.14
N ILE A 51 -0.79 16.40 -1.01
CA ILE A 51 -1.49 17.66 -0.79
C ILE A 51 -0.99 18.72 -1.78
N ALA A 52 0.33 18.82 -1.95
CA ALA A 52 0.95 19.80 -2.84
C ALA A 52 0.56 19.60 -4.31
N SER A 53 0.70 18.38 -4.82
CA SER A 53 0.31 18.00 -6.17
C SER A 53 -1.19 18.18 -6.43
N THR A 54 -2.06 17.84 -5.48
CA THR A 54 -3.51 18.07 -5.62
C THR A 54 -3.82 19.55 -5.83
N VAL A 55 -3.18 20.44 -5.08
CA VAL A 55 -3.41 21.89 -5.17
C VAL A 55 -2.77 22.49 -6.41
N VAL A 56 -1.54 22.09 -6.73
CA VAL A 56 -0.80 22.61 -7.89
C VAL A 56 -1.48 22.18 -9.20
N ASN A 57 -1.84 20.91 -9.34
CA ASN A 57 -2.37 20.31 -10.57
C ASN A 57 -3.87 20.59 -10.82
N SER A 58 -4.60 21.13 -9.85
CA SER A 58 -6.03 21.41 -10.00
C SER A 58 -6.27 22.84 -10.49
N ASP A 59 -6.83 23.01 -11.68
CA ASP A 59 -7.22 24.33 -12.21
C ASP A 59 -8.38 24.98 -11.42
N LYS A 60 -9.08 24.18 -10.60
CA LYS A 60 -10.21 24.64 -9.77
C LYS A 60 -9.78 25.19 -8.41
N ILE A 61 -8.57 24.88 -7.96
CA ILE A 61 -8.04 25.35 -6.67
C ILE A 61 -7.16 26.57 -6.95
N THR A 62 -7.38 27.68 -6.26
CA THR A 62 -6.61 28.93 -6.45
C THR A 62 -5.51 29.09 -5.40
N ASN A 63 -5.81 28.79 -4.15
CA ASN A 63 -4.87 28.82 -3.02
C ASN A 63 -5.30 27.80 -1.95
N MET A 64 -4.41 27.60 -0.97
CA MET A 64 -4.72 26.92 0.27
C MET A 64 -4.63 27.91 1.42
N SER A 65 -5.52 27.81 2.39
CA SER A 65 -5.47 28.60 3.61
C SER A 65 -5.52 27.72 4.85
N LEU A 66 -4.77 28.14 5.88
CA LEU A 66 -4.83 27.59 7.22
C LEU A 66 -5.44 28.65 8.15
N CYS A 67 -6.56 28.31 8.79
CA CYS A 67 -7.25 29.19 9.73
C CYS A 67 -7.15 28.64 11.16
N TYR A 68 -6.73 29.46 12.12
CA TYR A 68 -6.68 29.09 13.53
C TYR A 68 -6.97 30.30 14.43
N LYS A 69 -7.26 30.05 15.71
CA LYS A 69 -7.35 31.09 16.74
C LYS A 69 -6.03 31.16 17.53
N ASP A 70 -5.47 32.35 17.63
CA ASP A 70 -4.24 32.62 18.39
C ASP A 70 -4.50 32.61 19.91
N ALA A 71 -3.47 32.95 20.69
CA ALA A 71 -3.58 33.06 22.15
C ALA A 71 -4.58 34.13 22.60
N ASN A 72 -4.78 35.17 21.79
CA ASN A 72 -5.70 36.28 22.04
C ASN A 72 -7.12 36.00 21.52
N HIS A 73 -7.40 34.76 21.07
CA HIS A 73 -8.67 34.33 20.48
C HIS A 73 -9.02 35.04 19.16
N GLN A 74 -8.05 35.67 18.52
CA GLN A 74 -8.20 36.29 17.21
C GLN A 74 -8.04 35.23 16.11
N GLU A 75 -8.86 35.33 15.07
CA GLU A 75 -8.73 34.46 13.90
C GLU A 75 -7.55 34.91 13.04
N VAL A 76 -6.63 33.97 12.83
CA VAL A 76 -5.47 34.13 11.97
C VAL A 76 -5.65 33.23 10.76
N THR A 77 -5.49 33.80 9.57
CA THR A 77 -5.51 33.08 8.29
C THR A 77 -4.15 33.20 7.62
N ILE A 78 -3.52 32.06 7.36
CA ILE A 78 -2.28 31.97 6.59
C ILE A 78 -2.61 31.43 5.21
N GLN A 79 -2.25 32.16 4.15
CA GLN A 79 -2.42 31.70 2.77
C GLN A 79 -1.12 31.14 2.21
N ILE A 80 -1.24 30.01 1.51
CA ILE A 80 -0.18 29.30 0.81
C ILE A 80 -0.58 29.25 -0.66
N ASN A 81 0.21 29.91 -1.51
CA ASN A 81 -0.07 29.96 -2.94
C ASN A 81 0.58 28.79 -3.68
N LYS A 82 0.07 28.49 -4.89
CA LYS A 82 0.58 27.36 -5.70
C LYS A 82 2.08 27.44 -5.97
N LYS A 83 2.61 28.64 -6.26
CA LYS A 83 4.03 28.82 -6.60
C LYS A 83 4.94 28.43 -5.44
N GLN A 84 4.53 28.70 -4.20
CA GLN A 84 5.28 28.31 -3.00
C GLN A 84 5.32 26.79 -2.81
N MET A 85 4.34 26.06 -3.34
CA MET A 85 4.20 24.61 -3.22
C MET A 85 4.84 23.84 -4.37
N THR A 86 4.97 24.44 -5.56
CA THR A 86 5.59 23.79 -6.73
C THR A 86 7.02 23.31 -6.44
N GLY A 87 7.80 24.09 -5.69
CA GLY A 87 9.17 23.72 -5.32
C GLY A 87 9.30 22.54 -4.33
N LEU A 88 8.18 22.02 -3.82
CA LEU A 88 8.16 20.88 -2.88
C LEU A 88 7.83 19.55 -3.54
N ILE A 89 7.28 19.57 -4.75
CA ILE A 89 6.92 18.36 -5.49
C ILE A 89 8.21 17.70 -5.94
N LYS A 90 8.74 16.82 -5.09
CA LYS A 90 9.77 15.86 -5.47
C LYS A 90 9.06 14.71 -6.21
N GLU A 91 9.67 14.17 -7.26
CA GLU A 91 9.31 12.84 -7.76
C GLU A 91 9.64 11.86 -6.63
N ILE A 92 8.64 11.54 -5.83
CA ILE A 92 8.76 10.50 -4.83
C ILE A 92 8.65 9.21 -5.62
N ASP A 93 9.77 8.53 -5.77
CA ASP A 93 9.81 7.17 -6.25
C ASP A 93 8.85 6.36 -5.36
N ASP A 94 7.79 5.85 -5.97
CA ASP A 94 6.78 5.04 -5.29
C ASP A 94 7.55 3.86 -4.68
N SER A 95 7.70 3.79 -3.35
CA SER A 95 8.57 2.78 -2.69
C SER A 95 7.91 1.40 -2.67
N THR A 96 7.11 1.14 -3.69
CA THR A 96 6.53 -0.15 -4.01
C THR A 96 7.35 -0.72 -5.15
N SER A 97 8.39 -1.46 -4.82
CA SER A 97 9.11 -2.22 -5.84
C SER A 97 8.24 -3.40 -6.25
N CYS A 98 8.05 -3.55 -7.56
CA CYS A 98 7.25 -4.60 -8.16
C CYS A 98 8.16 -5.54 -8.94
N TYR A 99 8.13 -6.82 -8.59
CA TYR A 99 8.92 -7.85 -9.24
C TYR A 99 8.01 -8.92 -9.81
N ASP A 100 8.08 -9.13 -11.11
CA ASP A 100 7.43 -10.25 -11.77
C ASP A 100 8.38 -11.45 -11.76
N ILE A 101 7.93 -12.56 -11.18
CA ILE A 101 8.70 -13.79 -11.04
C ILE A 101 7.97 -14.88 -11.82
N PRO A 102 8.43 -15.18 -13.05
CA PRO A 102 7.71 -16.09 -13.92
C PRO A 102 7.95 -17.55 -13.56
N ARG A 103 6.98 -18.41 -13.86
CA ARG A 103 7.05 -19.89 -13.81
C ARG A 103 7.62 -20.46 -12.51
N VAL A 104 7.15 -19.96 -11.39
CA VAL A 104 7.46 -20.52 -10.07
C VAL A 104 6.60 -21.72 -9.77
N THR A 105 7.11 -22.58 -8.90
CA THR A 105 6.39 -23.71 -8.33
C THR A 105 5.94 -23.35 -6.91
N VAL A 106 4.64 -23.39 -6.66
CA VAL A 106 4.06 -23.18 -5.32
C VAL A 106 3.28 -24.40 -4.89
N GLN A 107 3.38 -24.77 -3.61
CA GLN A 107 2.63 -25.91 -3.06
C GLN A 107 1.44 -25.41 -2.24
N ILE A 108 0.24 -25.89 -2.52
CA ILE A 108 -0.99 -25.57 -1.81
C ILE A 108 -0.91 -26.14 -0.39
N VAL A 109 -0.99 -25.25 0.62
CA VAL A 109 -1.13 -25.64 2.02
C VAL A 109 -2.60 -25.58 2.44
N SER A 110 -3.32 -24.55 2.01
CA SER A 110 -4.77 -24.41 2.18
C SER A 110 -5.31 -23.49 1.08
N PRO A 111 -6.18 -23.98 0.19
CA PRO A 111 -6.87 -23.13 -0.77
C PRO A 111 -7.99 -22.34 -0.08
N THR A 112 -8.29 -21.14 -0.58
CA THR A 112 -9.49 -20.41 -0.21
C THR A 112 -10.36 -20.25 -1.46
N LEU A 113 -11.48 -20.97 -1.49
CA LEU A 113 -12.34 -21.12 -2.68
C LEU A 113 -13.47 -20.08 -2.72
N GLU A 114 -13.55 -19.19 -1.74
CA GLU A 114 -14.56 -18.12 -1.74
C GLU A 114 -14.10 -16.94 -2.61
N ALA A 115 -14.88 -16.61 -3.64
CA ALA A 115 -14.60 -15.57 -4.63
C ALA A 115 -14.29 -14.17 -4.06
N LYS A 116 -14.64 -13.91 -2.78
CA LYS A 116 -14.48 -12.60 -2.13
C LYS A 116 -13.26 -12.50 -1.20
N SER A 117 -12.58 -13.60 -0.87
CA SER A 117 -11.44 -13.62 0.06
C SER A 117 -10.28 -14.46 -0.49
N VAL A 118 -9.61 -13.95 -1.51
CA VAL A 118 -8.73 -14.76 -2.35
C VAL A 118 -7.30 -14.87 -1.84
N GLN A 119 -7.09 -15.09 -0.53
CA GLN A 119 -5.77 -15.39 0.02
C GLN A 119 -5.57 -16.89 0.18
N TRP A 120 -4.76 -17.48 -0.69
CA TRP A 120 -4.36 -18.88 -0.64
C TRP A 120 -3.12 -19.02 0.24
N LYS A 121 -3.10 -20.00 1.14
CA LYS A 121 -1.88 -20.35 1.88
C LYS A 121 -1.09 -21.32 1.02
N VAL A 122 0.08 -20.90 0.58
CA VAL A 122 0.98 -21.72 -0.23
C VAL A 122 2.37 -21.76 0.38
N ARG A 123 3.13 -22.79 0.07
CA ARG A 123 4.55 -22.88 0.37
C ARG A 123 5.34 -22.45 -0.86
N TYR A 124 6.19 -21.44 -0.67
CA TYR A 124 7.10 -20.89 -1.68
C TYR A 124 8.45 -20.65 -1.01
N GLU A 125 9.53 -21.12 -1.63
CA GLU A 125 10.90 -21.07 -1.06
C GLU A 125 10.97 -21.63 0.37
N GLY A 126 10.29 -22.75 0.61
CA GLY A 126 10.24 -23.43 1.91
C GLY A 126 9.36 -22.76 2.97
N LYS A 127 8.91 -21.51 2.76
CA LYS A 127 8.08 -20.76 3.72
C LYS A 127 6.60 -20.80 3.34
N VAL A 128 5.73 -20.92 4.35
CA VAL A 128 4.28 -20.80 4.13
C VAL A 128 3.90 -19.32 4.13
N ARG A 129 3.27 -18.86 3.05
CA ARG A 129 2.91 -17.46 2.84
C ARG A 129 1.48 -17.35 2.31
N PRO A 130 0.74 -16.30 2.70
CA PRO A 130 -0.51 -15.96 2.03
C PRO A 130 -0.19 -15.32 0.67
N MET A 131 -0.81 -15.83 -0.40
CA MET A 131 -0.73 -15.28 -1.74
C MET A 131 -2.12 -14.96 -2.25
N LYS A 132 -2.29 -13.80 -2.89
CA LYS A 132 -3.56 -13.46 -3.54
C LYS A 132 -3.67 -14.18 -4.89
N MET A 133 -4.74 -14.91 -5.17
CA MET A 133 -4.99 -15.38 -6.55
C MET A 133 -5.67 -14.27 -7.35
N ASN A 134 -5.08 -13.89 -8.48
CA ASN A 134 -5.60 -12.88 -9.40
C ASN A 134 -5.80 -13.40 -10.82
N ASP A 135 -5.62 -14.70 -11.04
CA ASP A 135 -5.94 -15.36 -12.29
C ASP A 135 -7.46 -15.64 -12.35
N ILE A 136 -8.19 -14.75 -13.03
CA ILE A 136 -9.64 -14.85 -13.16
C ILE A 136 -10.04 -16.11 -13.92
N ALA A 137 -9.30 -16.48 -14.98
CA ALA A 137 -9.62 -17.64 -15.80
C ALA A 137 -9.49 -18.93 -14.98
N PHE A 138 -8.42 -19.05 -14.20
CA PHE A 138 -8.23 -20.16 -13.29
C PHE A 138 -9.32 -20.21 -12.20
N LEU A 139 -9.67 -19.07 -11.59
CA LEU A 139 -10.76 -19.01 -10.60
C LEU A 139 -12.11 -19.43 -11.19
N THR A 140 -12.41 -19.06 -12.44
CA THR A 140 -13.63 -19.50 -13.14
C THR A 140 -13.67 -21.02 -13.32
N LEU A 141 -12.55 -21.68 -13.64
CA LEU A 141 -12.49 -23.14 -13.73
C LEU A 141 -12.80 -23.83 -12.39
N ILE A 142 -12.37 -23.23 -11.27
CA ILE A 142 -12.68 -23.71 -9.92
C ILE A 142 -14.17 -23.58 -9.63
N ASP A 143 -14.76 -22.42 -9.93
CA ASP A 143 -16.17 -22.13 -9.66
C ASP A 143 -17.12 -23.05 -10.44
N HIS A 144 -16.75 -23.43 -11.66
CA HIS A 144 -17.48 -24.43 -12.45
C HIS A 144 -17.37 -25.87 -11.89
N ARG A 145 -16.61 -26.09 -10.81
CA ARG A 145 -16.34 -27.39 -10.15
C ARG A 145 -15.63 -28.41 -11.03
N ASP A 146 -14.98 -27.97 -12.11
CA ASP A 146 -14.27 -28.85 -13.03
C ASP A 146 -12.97 -29.41 -12.43
N ILE A 147 -12.46 -28.75 -11.38
CA ILE A 147 -11.17 -29.05 -10.75
C ILE A 147 -11.27 -29.00 -9.21
N SER A 148 -10.51 -29.88 -8.54
CA SER A 148 -10.42 -29.93 -7.08
C SER A 148 -8.96 -29.94 -6.63
N PHE A 149 -8.71 -29.39 -5.43
CA PHE A 149 -7.36 -29.32 -4.86
C PHE A 149 -7.32 -29.90 -3.45
N ARG A 150 -6.18 -30.46 -3.10
CA ARG A 150 -5.83 -30.97 -1.78
C ARG A 150 -4.55 -30.30 -1.28
N LYS A 151 -4.37 -30.35 0.04
CA LYS A 151 -3.10 -29.96 0.65
C LYS A 151 -1.97 -30.81 0.05
N GLY A 152 -0.90 -30.16 -0.38
CA GLY A 152 0.27 -30.80 -0.97
C GLY A 152 0.33 -30.70 -2.49
N ASP A 153 -0.79 -30.36 -3.15
CA ASP A 153 -0.85 -30.13 -4.59
C ASP A 153 0.04 -28.97 -5.01
N VAL A 154 0.53 -29.02 -6.24
CA VAL A 154 1.53 -28.08 -6.77
C VAL A 154 0.96 -27.30 -7.94
N LEU A 155 1.21 -26.00 -7.98
CA LEU A 155 0.88 -25.14 -9.10
C LEU A 155 2.16 -24.62 -9.75
N ILE A 156 2.17 -24.56 -11.08
CA ILE A 156 3.15 -23.79 -11.84
C ILE A 156 2.49 -22.48 -12.25
N CYS A 157 3.03 -21.35 -11.79
CA CYS A 157 2.39 -20.05 -11.98
C CYS A 157 3.40 -18.91 -12.10
N ASP A 158 2.93 -17.76 -12.58
CA ASP A 158 3.62 -16.48 -12.41
C ASP A 158 3.16 -15.84 -11.10
N ILE A 159 4.10 -15.25 -10.38
CA ILE A 159 3.81 -14.43 -9.21
C ILE A 159 4.36 -13.02 -9.37
N GLN A 160 3.68 -12.07 -8.74
CA GLN A 160 4.13 -10.70 -8.56
C GLN A 160 4.41 -10.47 -7.08
N LEU A 161 5.61 -9.98 -6.78
CA LEU A 161 6.04 -9.57 -5.45
C LEU A 161 6.01 -8.04 -5.38
N LEU A 162 5.19 -7.51 -4.48
CA LEU A 162 5.15 -6.12 -4.11
C LEU A 162 5.87 -5.96 -2.78
N GLU A 163 6.95 -5.19 -2.76
CA GLU A 163 7.68 -4.82 -1.56
C GLU A 163 7.38 -3.38 -1.19
N THR A 164 6.85 -3.16 0.00
CA THR A 164 6.60 -1.83 0.56
C THR A 164 7.48 -1.64 1.78
N ILE A 165 8.33 -0.62 1.75
CA ILE A 165 9.12 -0.22 2.91
C ILE A 165 8.19 0.52 3.88
N GLU A 166 8.00 -0.02 5.09
CA GLU A 166 7.20 0.58 6.15
C GLU A 166 8.01 1.64 6.94
N LEU A 167 7.31 2.40 7.79
CA LEU A 167 7.85 3.57 8.50
C LEU A 167 9.01 3.25 9.45
N ASP A 168 9.07 2.02 9.95
CA ASP A 168 10.12 1.51 10.85
C ASP A 168 11.33 0.92 10.09
N GLY A 169 11.33 1.01 8.75
CA GLY A 169 12.34 0.42 7.88
C GLY A 169 12.13 -1.08 7.61
N SER A 170 11.07 -1.68 8.14
CA SER A 170 10.71 -3.06 7.79
C SER A 170 10.16 -3.15 6.36
N VAL A 171 10.32 -4.31 5.73
CA VAL A 171 9.83 -4.55 4.37
C VAL A 171 8.58 -5.42 4.45
N LYS A 172 7.44 -4.87 4.06
CA LYS A 172 6.21 -5.62 3.88
C LYS A 172 6.21 -6.24 2.48
N GLN A 173 6.12 -7.56 2.44
CA GLN A 173 6.02 -8.32 1.20
C GLN A 173 4.58 -8.76 0.95
N LYS A 174 4.05 -8.48 -0.24
CA LYS A 174 2.77 -9.00 -0.71
C LYS A 174 2.98 -9.78 -2.00
N TYR A 175 2.51 -11.02 -1.99
CA TYR A 175 2.62 -11.94 -3.11
C TYR A 175 1.26 -12.12 -3.79
N ILE A 176 1.26 -12.09 -5.11
CA ILE A 176 0.07 -12.22 -5.94
C ILE A 176 0.36 -13.26 -7.03
N ILE A 177 -0.43 -14.33 -7.11
CA ILE A 177 -0.41 -15.24 -8.25
C ILE A 177 -1.17 -14.56 -9.39
N THR A 178 -0.48 -14.28 -10.48
CA THR A 178 -1.02 -13.52 -11.62
C THR A 178 -1.53 -14.43 -12.73
N LYS A 179 -0.92 -15.60 -12.92
CA LYS A 179 -1.32 -16.57 -13.94
C LYS A 179 -0.92 -17.99 -13.58
N VAL A 180 -1.82 -18.96 -13.70
CA VAL A 180 -1.55 -20.39 -13.48
C VAL A 180 -1.43 -21.10 -14.82
N TYR A 181 -0.38 -21.91 -14.98
CA TYR A 181 -0.10 -22.67 -16.21
C TYR A 181 -0.37 -24.16 -16.05
N ASP A 182 -0.08 -24.72 -14.88
CA ASP A 182 -0.19 -26.15 -14.64
C ASP A 182 -0.64 -26.42 -13.21
N TRP A 183 -1.43 -27.49 -13.06
CA TRP A 183 -2.04 -27.92 -11.82
C TRP A 183 -2.39 -29.43 -11.89
N PRO A 184 -2.46 -30.13 -10.75
CA PRO A 184 -2.84 -31.53 -10.76
C PRO A 184 -4.29 -31.69 -11.24
N HIS A 185 -4.46 -32.60 -12.21
CA HIS A 185 -5.77 -32.88 -12.80
C HIS A 185 -6.55 -33.82 -11.89
N TYR A 186 -7.49 -33.27 -11.12
CA TYR A 186 -8.47 -34.07 -10.38
C TYR A 186 -9.88 -33.77 -10.88
N HIS A 187 -10.48 -34.73 -11.57
CA HIS A 187 -11.90 -34.72 -11.89
C HIS A 187 -12.71 -35.34 -10.77
N ARG A 188 -13.87 -34.74 -10.45
CA ARG A 188 -14.84 -35.34 -9.54
C ARG A 188 -15.46 -36.55 -10.26
N LEU A 189 -15.24 -37.75 -9.75
CA LEU A 189 -16.02 -38.92 -10.16
C LEU A 189 -17.45 -38.67 -9.67
N GLU A 190 -18.42 -38.62 -10.59
CA GLU A 190 -19.82 -38.70 -10.19
C GLU A 190 -20.03 -40.06 -9.52
N GLU A 191 -20.63 -40.06 -8.32
CA GLU A 191 -20.99 -41.30 -7.63
C GLU A 191 -21.85 -42.13 -8.59
N THR A 192 -21.31 -43.25 -9.05
CA THR A 192 -22.10 -44.27 -9.73
C THR A 192 -23.18 -44.66 -8.74
N LYS A 193 -24.45 -44.41 -9.07
CA LYS A 193 -25.58 -44.90 -8.28
C LYS A 193 -25.45 -46.43 -8.20
N GLU A 194 -24.93 -46.95 -7.10
CA GLU A 194 -25.14 -48.34 -6.68
C GLU A 194 -26.65 -48.48 -6.40
N GLN A 195 -27.42 -48.78 -7.44
CA GLN A 195 -28.83 -49.14 -7.30
C GLN A 195 -29.24 -50.34 -8.17
N ASP A 196 -28.30 -51.20 -8.56
CA ASP A 196 -28.57 -52.51 -9.14
C ASP A 196 -27.67 -53.59 -8.51
N LEU A 197 -27.71 -53.72 -7.18
CA LEU A 197 -26.99 -54.80 -6.49
C LEU A 197 -27.77 -55.37 -5.30
N PHE A 198 -29.09 -55.37 -5.36
CA PHE A 198 -29.94 -56.30 -4.61
C PHE A 198 -31.19 -56.59 -5.44
N GLU A 199 -31.15 -57.70 -6.18
CA GLU A 199 -32.37 -58.44 -6.60
C GLU A 199 -33.22 -58.83 -5.38
#